data_AF-D5FW82-F1
#
_entry.id   AF-D5FW82-F1
#
_cell.length_a   1.000
_cell.length_b   1.000
_cell.length_c   1.000
_cell.angle_alpha   90.00
_cell.angle_beta   90.00
_cell.angle_gamma   90.00
#
_symmetry.space_group_name_H-M   'P 1'
#
loop_
_entity.id
_entity.type
_entity.pdbx_description
1 polymer ?
#
loop_
_entity_poly.entity_id
_entity_poly.type
_entity_poly.pdbx_seq_one_letter_code
_entity_poly.pdbx_strand_id
1 'polypeptide(L)'
;MRTSDWNKIKEKQSDLHEELEAEDLVHHLYEKHVFTEDDKERIMHETTRKDKARKLLDILQTKELQEDDVYAVFLSQLRRTQPHLADMLKPPGTARRHKAAATESSKGRQVDHIRNLDIDQLCEFLAPLLKKNNITDDVLTQIKVQKITGRVFLNLEKKDMKELFPELTFGERMIIILERDEYIQCGKQQTESHGDVTEEHSLPEENMQEGLTPKQVHKKYKKGKILETADTSWQHDRPNPPLYRTCWFR
;
A
#
# COMPACT_ATOMS: atom_id res chain seq x y z
N MET A 1 -1.64 4.53 27.64
CA MET A 1 -0.94 4.81 26.36
C MET A 1 0.56 4.72 26.60
N ARG A 2 1.36 4.12 25.70
CA ARG A 2 2.82 4.01 25.91
C ARG A 2 3.45 5.38 26.16
N THR A 3 4.30 5.47 27.17
CA THR A 3 5.03 6.71 27.54
C THR A 3 5.82 7.30 26.37
N SER A 4 6.33 6.45 25.47
CA SER A 4 7.03 6.89 24.27
C SER A 4 6.15 7.62 23.26
N ASP A 5 4.87 7.25 23.13
CA ASP A 5 3.95 7.89 22.20
C ASP A 5 3.42 9.21 22.76
N TRP A 6 3.21 9.26 24.08
CA TRP A 6 2.85 10.49 24.76
C TRP A 6 3.94 11.55 24.69
N ASN A 7 5.21 11.16 24.84
CA ASN A 7 6.32 12.11 24.72
C ASN A 7 6.36 12.81 23.35
N LYS A 8 5.93 12.13 22.28
CA LYS A 8 5.84 12.74 20.93
C LYS A 8 4.74 13.77 20.84
N ILE A 9 3.57 13.44 21.40
CA ILE A 9 2.45 14.41 21.50
C ILE A 9 2.91 15.62 22.30
N LYS A 10 3.61 15.42 23.42
CA LYS A 10 4.11 16.48 24.28
C LYS A 10 5.13 17.37 23.58
N GLU A 11 6.03 16.81 22.78
CA GLU A 11 7.02 17.56 21.99
C GLU A 11 6.36 18.49 20.97
N LYS A 12 5.24 18.06 20.37
CA LYS A 12 4.49 18.79 19.33
C LYS A 12 3.20 19.42 19.86
N GLN A 13 3.09 19.58 21.17
CA GLN A 13 1.83 19.97 21.81
C GLN A 13 1.42 21.40 21.44
N SER A 14 2.38 22.33 21.29
CA SER A 14 2.09 23.71 20.90
C SER A 14 1.45 23.77 19.51
N ASP A 15 2.03 23.06 18.54
CA ASP A 15 1.55 23.01 17.16
C ASP A 15 0.16 22.35 17.09
N LEU A 16 -0.03 21.25 17.84
CA LEU A 16 -1.34 20.59 17.94
C LEU A 16 -2.41 21.52 18.52
N HIS A 17 -2.12 22.31 19.54
CA HIS A 17 -3.12 23.20 20.11
C HIS A 17 -3.62 24.27 19.13
N GLU A 18 -2.81 24.65 18.14
CA GLU A 18 -3.16 25.68 17.15
C GLU A 18 -3.93 25.07 15.96
N GLU A 19 -3.51 23.89 15.50
CA GLU A 19 -4.03 23.31 14.26
C GLU A 19 -5.07 22.19 14.46
N LEU A 20 -5.22 21.62 15.66
CA LEU A 20 -6.14 20.49 15.89
C LEU A 20 -7.62 20.91 15.89
N GLU A 21 -8.47 20.17 15.17
CA GLU A 21 -9.94 20.32 15.19
C GLU A 21 -10.57 19.28 16.10
N ALA A 22 -10.77 19.66 17.37
CA ALA A 22 -11.22 18.75 18.40
C ALA A 22 -12.67 18.25 18.21
N GLU A 23 -13.56 19.04 17.62
CA GLU A 23 -15.00 18.70 17.53
C GLU A 23 -15.23 17.41 16.73
N ASP A 24 -14.70 17.34 15.51
CA ASP A 24 -14.82 16.16 14.66
C ASP A 24 -14.14 14.93 15.28
N LEU A 25 -12.98 15.12 15.90
CA LEU A 25 -12.24 14.05 16.57
C LEU A 25 -13.04 13.48 17.75
N VAL A 26 -13.63 14.33 18.58
CA VAL A 26 -14.40 13.92 19.77
C VAL A 26 -15.60 13.07 19.38
N HIS A 27 -16.34 13.45 18.34
CA HIS A 27 -17.49 12.67 17.86
C HIS A 27 -17.10 11.25 17.45
N HIS A 28 -15.99 11.10 16.72
CA HIS A 28 -15.52 9.79 16.27
C HIS A 28 -14.91 8.95 17.41
N LEU A 29 -14.20 9.59 18.35
CA LEU A 29 -13.66 8.91 19.53
C LEU A 29 -14.77 8.43 20.46
N TYR A 30 -15.87 9.17 20.57
CA TYR A 30 -17.07 8.75 21.28
C TYR A 30 -17.75 7.55 20.59
N GLU A 31 -17.90 7.57 19.27
CA GLU A 31 -18.47 6.44 18.50
C GLU A 31 -17.64 5.15 18.65
N LYS A 32 -16.32 5.28 18.81
CA LYS A 32 -15.41 4.16 19.09
C LYS A 32 -15.35 3.76 20.56
N HIS A 33 -16.21 4.33 21.42
CA HIS A 33 -16.25 4.10 22.87
C HIS A 33 -14.93 4.40 23.59
N VAL A 34 -14.09 5.28 23.01
CA VAL A 34 -12.85 5.75 23.66
C VAL A 34 -13.19 6.80 24.73
N PHE A 35 -14.21 7.61 24.46
CA PHE A 35 -14.73 8.62 25.39
C PHE A 35 -16.12 8.26 25.91
N THR A 36 -16.39 8.66 27.15
CA THR A 36 -17.76 8.67 27.69
C THR A 36 -18.50 9.93 27.24
N GLU A 37 -19.82 9.97 27.44
CA GLU A 37 -20.60 11.19 27.14
C GLU A 37 -20.08 12.38 27.95
N ASP A 38 -19.78 12.18 29.23
CA ASP A 38 -19.23 13.21 30.11
C ASP A 38 -17.90 13.80 29.58
N ASP A 39 -17.01 12.97 29.04
CA ASP A 39 -15.75 13.43 28.45
C ASP A 39 -16.01 14.31 27.23
N LYS A 40 -16.94 13.88 26.37
CA LYS A 40 -17.36 14.62 25.18
C LYS A 40 -17.99 15.96 25.56
N GLU A 41 -18.92 15.98 26.50
CA GLU A 41 -19.54 17.23 26.99
C GLU A 41 -18.49 18.17 27.58
N ARG A 42 -17.56 17.64 28.39
CA ARG A 42 -16.49 18.43 29.00
C ARG A 42 -15.57 19.09 27.98
N ILE A 43 -15.26 18.42 26.87
CA ILE A 43 -14.46 19.01 25.79
C ILE A 43 -15.29 20.03 25.02
N MET A 44 -16.56 19.73 24.72
CA MET A 44 -17.43 20.63 23.96
C MET A 44 -17.82 21.90 24.71
N HIS A 45 -17.76 21.89 26.04
CA HIS A 45 -18.03 23.05 26.89
C HIS A 45 -16.94 24.13 26.82
N GLU A 46 -15.73 23.79 26.37
CA GLU A 46 -14.66 24.78 26.23
C GLU A 46 -14.97 25.77 25.11
N THR A 47 -14.64 27.05 25.31
CA THR A 47 -15.07 28.12 24.40
C THR A 47 -14.16 28.28 23.19
N THR A 48 -12.85 28.14 23.37
CA THR A 48 -11.87 28.35 22.29
C THR A 48 -11.43 27.01 21.68
N ARG A 49 -11.13 27.01 20.38
CA ARG A 49 -10.56 25.83 19.69
C ARG A 49 -9.32 25.30 20.39
N LYS A 50 -8.48 26.20 20.89
CA LYS A 50 -7.24 25.88 21.60
C LYS A 50 -7.51 25.17 22.93
N ASP A 51 -8.48 25.66 23.70
CA ASP A 51 -8.86 25.06 24.97
C ASP A 51 -9.52 23.68 24.76
N LYS A 52 -10.35 23.53 23.73
CA LYS A 52 -10.91 22.23 23.33
C LYS A 52 -9.80 21.21 23.01
N ALA A 53 -8.84 21.59 22.18
CA ALA A 53 -7.70 20.73 21.82
C ALA A 53 -6.86 20.35 23.05
N ARG A 54 -6.61 21.31 23.95
CA ARG A 54 -5.90 21.07 25.20
C ARG A 54 -6.65 20.10 26.10
N LYS A 55 -7.96 20.29 26.27
CA LYS A 55 -8.80 19.44 27.11
C LYS A 55 -8.93 18.02 26.56
N LEU A 56 -9.02 17.89 25.24
CA LEU A 56 -8.98 16.62 24.54
C LEU A 56 -7.70 15.82 24.85
N LEU A 57 -6.53 16.46 24.74
CA LEU A 57 -5.24 15.82 25.02
C LEU A 57 -5.09 15.47 26.53
N ASP A 58 -5.56 16.33 27.41
CA ASP A 58 -5.58 16.11 28.88
C ASP A 58 -6.40 14.87 29.28
N ILE A 59 -7.56 14.69 28.65
CA ILE A 59 -8.41 13.51 28.86
C ILE A 59 -7.76 12.25 28.27
N LEU A 60 -7.18 12.34 27.06
CA LEU A 60 -6.44 11.22 26.44
C LEU A 60 -5.25 10.76 27.30
N GLN A 61 -4.61 11.68 28.02
CA GLN A 61 -3.52 11.36 28.94
C GLN A 61 -4.02 10.60 30.18
N THR A 62 -5.18 11.01 30.71
CA THR A 62 -5.71 10.52 31.98
C THR A 62 -6.41 9.16 31.82
N LYS A 63 -6.85 8.81 30.61
CA LYS A 63 -7.52 7.53 30.34
C LYS A 63 -6.53 6.37 30.30
N GLU A 64 -6.58 5.52 31.31
CA GLU A 64 -5.85 4.24 31.42
C GLU A 64 -6.58 3.07 30.71
N LEU A 65 -7.30 3.34 29.62
CA LEU A 65 -7.83 2.25 28.77
C LEU A 65 -6.66 1.51 28.08
N GLN A 66 -6.92 0.27 27.62
CA GLN A 66 -5.90 -0.59 26.99
C GLN A 66 -5.04 0.22 26.02
N GLU A 67 -3.79 0.37 26.42
CA GLU A 67 -2.94 1.50 26.05
C GLU A 67 -2.59 1.57 24.57
N ASP A 68 -2.66 0.42 23.90
CA ASP A 68 -2.24 0.23 22.52
C ASP A 68 -3.37 0.60 21.53
N ASP A 69 -4.64 0.55 21.93
CA ASP A 69 -5.78 0.82 21.03
C ASP A 69 -6.13 2.31 20.94
N VAL A 70 -6.07 3.05 22.06
CA VAL A 70 -6.50 4.46 22.10
C VAL A 70 -5.67 5.34 21.19
N TYR A 71 -4.34 5.19 21.23
CA TYR A 71 -3.42 5.98 20.41
C TYR A 71 -3.54 5.60 18.92
N ALA A 72 -3.73 4.31 18.62
CA ALA A 72 -3.93 3.83 17.26
C ALA A 72 -5.23 4.36 16.65
N VAL A 73 -6.33 4.33 17.42
CA VAL A 73 -7.62 4.90 17.00
C VAL A 73 -7.50 6.41 16.81
N PHE A 74 -6.89 7.13 17.76
CA PHE A 74 -6.63 8.56 17.64
C PHE A 74 -5.84 8.91 16.38
N LEU A 75 -4.70 8.24 16.13
CA LEU A 75 -3.90 8.45 14.92
C LEU A 75 -4.66 8.09 13.64
N SER A 76 -5.44 7.00 13.66
CA SER A 76 -6.23 6.57 12.50
C SER A 76 -7.26 7.63 12.12
N GLN A 77 -7.86 8.28 13.12
CA GLN A 77 -8.84 9.33 12.90
C GLN A 77 -8.16 10.63 12.49
N LEU A 78 -7.04 10.98 13.12
CA LEU A 78 -6.23 12.14 12.75
C LEU A 78 -5.76 12.03 11.29
N ARG A 79 -5.42 10.84 10.79
CA ARG A 79 -5.09 10.63 9.37
C ARG A 79 -6.25 10.90 8.43
N ARG A 80 -7.49 10.72 8.87
CA ARG A 80 -8.69 10.92 8.04
C ARG A 80 -9.07 12.40 7.99
N THR A 81 -9.04 13.07 9.13
CA THR A 81 -9.42 14.49 9.24
C THR A 81 -8.28 15.42 8.88
N GLN A 82 -7.09 15.17 9.44
CA GLN A 82 -5.95 16.10 9.42
C GLN A 82 -4.62 15.35 9.20
N PRO A 83 -4.35 14.85 7.97
CA PRO A 83 -3.20 13.99 7.68
C PRO A 83 -1.84 14.66 7.97
N HIS A 84 -1.75 15.98 7.85
CA HIS A 84 -0.54 16.75 8.16
C HIS A 84 -0.12 16.62 9.64
N LEU A 85 -1.08 16.68 10.58
CA LEU A 85 -0.80 16.48 12.00
C LEU A 85 -0.42 15.03 12.31
N ALA A 86 -1.07 14.08 11.63
CA ALA A 86 -0.71 12.67 11.78
C ALA A 86 0.71 12.37 11.28
N ASP A 87 1.15 13.03 10.21
CA ASP A 87 2.52 12.89 9.71
C ASP A 87 3.54 13.58 10.62
N MET A 88 3.18 14.69 11.24
CA MET A 88 4.00 15.36 12.26
C MET A 88 4.19 14.52 13.52
N LEU A 89 3.16 13.77 13.93
CA LEU A 89 3.22 12.89 15.11
C LEU A 89 3.91 11.55 14.85
N LYS A 90 4.05 11.13 13.58
CA LYS A 90 4.86 9.96 13.26
C LYS A 90 6.32 10.30 13.58
N PRO A 91 7.05 9.42 14.30
CA PRO A 91 8.45 9.66 14.54
C PRO A 91 9.19 9.84 13.20
N PRO A 92 10.12 10.80 13.08
CA PRO A 92 10.86 11.09 11.84
C PRO A 92 11.65 9.89 11.30
N GLY A 93 11.68 8.77 12.03
CA GLY A 93 12.24 7.50 11.58
C GLY A 93 11.29 6.60 10.78
N THR A 94 9.96 6.70 10.83
CA THR A 94 9.10 5.67 10.17
C THR A 94 8.71 6.03 8.74
N ALA A 95 8.61 7.32 8.40
CA ALA A 95 8.41 7.75 7.01
C ALA A 95 9.66 7.55 6.12
N ARG A 96 10.85 7.35 6.72
CA ARG A 96 12.13 7.18 5.98
C ARG A 96 12.98 5.95 6.34
N ARG A 97 12.62 5.09 7.32
CA ARG A 97 13.42 3.86 7.62
C ARG A 97 13.04 2.62 6.82
N HIS A 98 11.99 2.64 6.00
CA HIS A 98 11.78 1.56 5.02
C HIS A 98 12.66 1.68 3.77
N LYS A 99 13.53 2.70 3.64
CA LYS A 99 14.43 2.83 2.48
C LYS A 99 15.94 2.90 2.75
N ALA A 100 16.42 2.97 3.99
CA ALA A 100 17.86 3.20 4.21
C ALA A 100 18.57 2.40 5.32
N ALA A 101 17.89 1.61 6.17
CA ALA A 101 18.56 0.99 7.33
C ALA A 101 18.46 -0.54 7.42
N ALA A 102 17.90 -1.22 6.41
CA ALA A 102 17.79 -2.68 6.38
C ALA A 102 18.21 -3.29 5.03
N THR A 103 19.18 -2.66 4.36
CA THR A 103 19.48 -2.95 2.94
C THR A 103 20.95 -3.00 2.57
N GLU A 104 21.86 -3.21 3.52
CA GLU A 104 23.25 -3.56 3.16
C GLU A 104 23.59 -5.02 3.46
N SER A 105 23.01 -5.63 4.50
CA SER A 105 23.37 -7.01 4.85
C SER A 105 22.62 -8.10 4.05
N SER A 106 21.41 -7.84 3.54
CA SER A 106 20.61 -8.84 2.80
C SER A 106 20.36 -8.53 1.32
N LYS A 107 20.62 -7.31 0.83
CA LYS A 107 20.52 -6.99 -0.60
C LYS A 107 21.62 -7.63 -1.45
N GLY A 108 22.82 -7.83 -0.88
CA GLY A 108 23.95 -8.42 -1.60
C GLY A 108 23.64 -9.82 -2.15
N ARG A 109 23.06 -10.69 -1.31
CA ARG A 109 22.84 -12.11 -1.67
C ARG A 109 21.91 -12.34 -2.87
N GLN A 110 20.99 -11.43 -3.17
CA GLN A 110 20.00 -11.62 -4.25
C GLN A 110 20.41 -11.00 -5.56
N VAL A 111 21.09 -9.86 -5.50
CA VAL A 111 21.79 -9.34 -6.67
C VAL A 111 22.79 -10.41 -7.15
N ASP A 112 23.47 -11.08 -6.22
CA ASP A 112 24.37 -12.19 -6.56
C ASP A 112 23.62 -13.40 -7.17
N HIS A 113 22.39 -13.69 -6.75
CA HIS A 113 21.61 -14.80 -7.35
C HIS A 113 21.30 -14.53 -8.82
N ILE A 114 20.69 -13.38 -9.15
CA ILE A 114 20.38 -13.04 -10.56
C ILE A 114 21.68 -12.93 -11.38
N ARG A 115 22.73 -12.34 -10.80
CA ARG A 115 24.01 -12.13 -11.49
C ARG A 115 24.65 -13.43 -11.98
N ASN A 116 24.40 -14.53 -11.27
CA ASN A 116 24.99 -15.84 -11.55
C ASN A 116 24.07 -16.77 -12.36
N LEU A 117 22.87 -16.32 -12.75
CA LEU A 117 21.99 -17.13 -13.60
C LEU A 117 22.54 -17.25 -15.03
N ASP A 118 22.54 -18.47 -15.54
CA ASP A 118 22.76 -18.74 -16.95
C ASP A 118 21.55 -18.29 -17.80
N ILE A 119 21.67 -18.41 -19.12
CA ILE A 119 20.64 -17.94 -20.06
C ILE A 119 19.32 -18.71 -19.87
N ASP A 120 19.39 -20.01 -19.62
CA ASP A 120 18.20 -20.87 -19.51
C ASP A 120 17.50 -20.65 -18.17
N GLN A 121 18.26 -20.57 -17.07
CA GLN A 121 17.78 -20.22 -15.74
C GLN A 121 17.16 -18.81 -15.70
N LEU A 122 17.76 -17.84 -16.40
CA LEU A 122 17.18 -16.51 -16.52
C LEU A 122 15.84 -16.55 -17.27
N CYS A 123 15.71 -17.39 -18.31
CA CYS A 123 14.45 -17.55 -19.03
C CYS A 123 13.38 -18.22 -18.15
N GLU A 124 13.74 -19.27 -17.41
CA GLU A 124 12.83 -19.92 -16.43
C GLU A 124 12.36 -18.94 -15.36
N PHE A 125 13.28 -18.09 -14.88
CA PHE A 125 12.99 -17.05 -13.91
C PHE A 125 12.01 -15.98 -14.45
N LEU A 126 12.18 -15.55 -15.71
CA LEU A 126 11.35 -14.51 -16.32
C LEU A 126 9.99 -15.02 -16.82
N ALA A 127 9.88 -16.30 -17.22
CA ALA A 127 8.66 -16.89 -17.76
C ALA A 127 7.39 -16.64 -16.90
N PRO A 128 7.37 -16.89 -15.58
CA PRO A 128 6.19 -16.61 -14.76
C PRO A 128 5.85 -15.12 -14.70
N LEU A 129 6.84 -14.23 -14.73
CA LEU A 129 6.66 -12.77 -14.68
C LEU A 129 6.04 -12.24 -15.99
N LEU A 130 6.52 -12.75 -17.13
CA LEU A 130 5.96 -12.40 -18.44
C LEU A 130 4.53 -12.91 -18.58
N LYS A 131 4.27 -14.15 -18.16
CA LYS A 131 2.94 -14.76 -18.17
C LYS A 131 1.93 -13.99 -17.31
N LYS A 132 2.34 -13.55 -16.11
CA LYS A 132 1.50 -12.74 -15.20
C LYS A 132 1.07 -11.42 -15.84
N ASN A 133 1.93 -10.83 -16.66
CA ASN A 133 1.72 -9.53 -17.29
C ASN A 133 1.21 -9.61 -18.75
N ASN A 134 0.90 -10.81 -19.25
CA ASN A 134 0.48 -11.07 -20.63
C ASN A 134 1.50 -10.58 -21.69
N ILE A 135 2.80 -10.65 -21.39
CA ILE A 135 3.86 -10.29 -22.32
C ILE A 135 4.21 -11.52 -23.18
N THR A 136 4.43 -11.33 -24.48
CA THR A 136 4.71 -12.42 -25.44
C THR A 136 6.03 -13.15 -25.12
N ASP A 137 6.04 -14.47 -25.34
CA ASP A 137 7.22 -15.32 -25.13
C ASP A 137 8.40 -15.00 -26.07
N ASP A 138 8.19 -14.20 -27.11
CA ASP A 138 9.24 -13.72 -28.03
C ASP A 138 10.40 -13.04 -27.30
N VAL A 139 10.13 -12.42 -26.15
CA VAL A 139 11.16 -11.82 -25.27
C VAL A 139 12.16 -12.87 -24.79
N LEU A 140 11.69 -14.06 -24.41
CA LEU A 140 12.55 -15.17 -23.97
C LEU A 140 13.40 -15.68 -25.14
N THR A 141 12.82 -15.76 -26.33
CA THR A 141 13.56 -16.14 -27.55
C THR A 141 14.65 -15.11 -27.86
N GLN A 142 14.35 -13.81 -27.77
CA GLN A 142 15.34 -12.75 -28.00
C GLN A 142 16.46 -12.77 -26.95
N ILE A 143 16.15 -13.03 -25.67
CA ILE A 143 17.16 -13.22 -24.61
C ILE A 143 18.12 -14.36 -24.96
N LYS A 144 17.58 -15.50 -25.43
CA LYS A 144 18.39 -16.65 -25.87
C LYS A 144 19.25 -16.34 -27.09
N VAL A 145 18.67 -15.70 -28.12
CA VAL A 145 19.39 -15.33 -29.35
C VAL A 145 20.52 -14.34 -29.08
N GLN A 146 20.26 -13.31 -28.27
CA GLN A 146 21.23 -12.28 -27.90
C GLN A 146 22.20 -12.72 -26.79
N LYS A 147 22.03 -13.95 -26.26
CA LYS A 147 22.85 -14.52 -25.18
C LYS A 147 22.93 -13.60 -23.95
N ILE A 148 21.81 -12.99 -23.57
CA ILE A 148 21.74 -12.08 -22.42
C ILE A 148 21.84 -12.90 -21.14
N THR A 149 22.97 -12.79 -20.45
CA THR A 149 23.18 -13.41 -19.13
C THR A 149 22.57 -12.55 -18.02
N GLY A 150 22.35 -13.12 -16.84
CA GLY A 150 21.80 -12.38 -15.70
C GLY A 150 22.61 -11.12 -15.33
N ARG A 151 23.94 -11.15 -15.54
CA ARG A 151 24.83 -9.99 -15.33
C ARG A 151 24.59 -8.86 -16.32
N VAL A 152 24.28 -9.16 -17.58
CA VAL A 152 23.91 -8.16 -18.59
C VAL A 152 22.51 -7.62 -18.26
N PHE A 153 21.56 -8.51 -17.96
CA PHE A 153 20.18 -8.18 -17.63
C PHE A 153 20.05 -7.18 -16.46
N LEU A 154 20.86 -7.35 -15.41
CA LEU A 154 20.89 -6.42 -14.27
C LEU A 154 21.33 -5.00 -14.65
N ASN A 155 22.19 -4.87 -15.65
CA ASN A 155 22.73 -3.57 -16.07
C ASN A 155 21.96 -2.97 -17.25
N LEU A 156 20.88 -3.60 -17.73
CA LEU A 156 20.09 -3.07 -18.83
C LEU A 156 19.44 -1.74 -18.44
N GLU A 157 19.76 -0.71 -19.21
CA GLU A 157 19.09 0.58 -19.13
C GLU A 157 17.86 0.62 -20.03
N LYS A 158 17.04 1.67 -19.86
CA LYS A 158 15.84 1.89 -20.67
C LYS A 158 16.14 2.00 -22.17
N LYS A 159 17.34 2.48 -22.52
CA LYS A 159 17.79 2.63 -23.91
C LYS A 159 18.08 1.26 -24.53
N ASP A 160 18.83 0.43 -23.81
CA ASP A 160 19.18 -0.94 -24.25
C ASP A 160 17.93 -1.80 -24.45
N MET A 161 16.92 -1.65 -23.58
CA MET A 161 15.65 -2.37 -23.73
C MET A 161 14.93 -2.02 -25.04
N LYS A 162 15.05 -0.78 -25.53
CA LYS A 162 14.45 -0.38 -26.80
C LYS A 162 15.20 -0.99 -27.99
N GLU A 163 16.52 -1.13 -27.89
CA GLU A 163 17.36 -1.71 -28.94
C GLU A 163 17.24 -3.24 -29.00
N LEU A 164 17.20 -3.88 -27.83
CA LEU A 164 17.09 -5.34 -27.72
C LEU A 164 15.68 -5.86 -27.99
N PHE A 165 14.66 -5.11 -27.57
CA PHE A 165 13.25 -5.48 -27.68
C PHE A 165 12.44 -4.38 -28.41
N PRO A 166 12.67 -4.19 -29.72
CA PRO A 166 11.99 -3.15 -30.49
C PRO A 166 10.48 -3.43 -30.63
N GLU A 167 10.09 -4.71 -30.67
CA GLU A 167 8.69 -5.15 -30.81
C GLU A 167 7.84 -4.88 -29.58
N LEU A 168 8.47 -4.75 -28.40
CA LEU A 168 7.74 -4.44 -27.18
C LEU A 168 7.28 -2.98 -27.17
N THR A 169 6.12 -2.75 -26.58
CA THR A 169 5.68 -1.39 -26.25
C THR A 169 6.55 -0.80 -25.13
N PHE A 170 6.50 0.53 -24.96
CA PHE A 170 7.20 1.18 -23.84
C PHE A 170 6.71 0.67 -22.48
N GLY A 171 5.41 0.38 -22.35
CA GLY A 171 4.82 -0.15 -21.12
C GLY A 171 5.41 -1.50 -20.73
N GLU A 172 5.45 -2.46 -21.67
CA GLU A 172 5.98 -3.81 -21.42
C GLU A 172 7.46 -3.79 -21.04
N ARG A 173 8.28 -2.99 -21.75
CA ARG A 173 9.69 -2.80 -21.37
C ARG A 173 9.82 -2.26 -19.95
N MET A 174 8.92 -1.38 -19.54
CA MET A 174 8.95 -0.81 -18.19
C MET A 174 8.51 -1.79 -17.14
N ILE A 175 7.53 -2.65 -17.43
CA ILE A 175 7.12 -3.73 -16.53
C ILE A 175 8.30 -4.67 -16.27
N ILE A 176 9.07 -5.05 -17.29
CA ILE A 176 10.25 -5.91 -17.13
C ILE A 176 11.30 -5.26 -16.22
N ILE A 177 11.59 -3.96 -16.42
CA ILE A 177 12.53 -3.22 -15.55
C ILE A 177 12.00 -3.12 -14.12
N LEU A 178 10.70 -2.85 -13.95
CA LEU A 178 10.08 -2.70 -12.65
C LEU A 178 10.07 -4.02 -11.88
N GLU A 179 9.70 -5.13 -12.51
CA GLU A 179 9.70 -6.46 -11.88
C GLU A 179 11.13 -6.90 -11.52
N ARG A 180 12.13 -6.58 -12.35
CA ARG A 180 13.55 -6.76 -12.01
C ARG A 180 13.91 -5.96 -10.75
N ASP A 181 13.59 -4.68 -10.72
CA ASP A 181 13.92 -3.78 -9.62
C ASP A 181 13.15 -4.14 -8.33
N GLU A 182 11.92 -4.64 -8.47
CA GLU A 182 11.09 -5.16 -7.38
C GLU A 182 11.68 -6.46 -6.83
N TYR A 183 12.12 -7.38 -7.68
CA TYR A 183 12.77 -8.61 -7.23
C TYR A 183 14.07 -8.33 -6.45
N ILE A 184 14.88 -7.36 -6.91
CA ILE A 184 16.07 -6.88 -6.19
C ILE A 184 15.69 -6.29 -4.81
N GLN A 185 14.45 -5.82 -4.64
CA GLN A 185 13.96 -5.20 -3.41
C GLN A 185 13.19 -6.16 -2.48
N CYS A 186 12.47 -7.15 -3.00
CA CYS A 186 11.42 -7.89 -2.30
C CYS A 186 11.83 -9.22 -1.67
N GLY A 187 13.05 -9.74 -1.86
CA GLY A 187 13.34 -11.13 -1.47
C GLY A 187 13.51 -11.40 0.03
N LYS A 188 12.58 -10.98 0.88
CA LYS A 188 12.53 -11.32 2.30
C LYS A 188 11.61 -12.50 2.65
N GLN A 189 10.88 -13.11 1.70
CA GLN A 189 9.72 -13.94 2.11
C GLN A 189 9.48 -15.30 1.42
N GLN A 190 10.34 -15.81 0.52
CA GLN A 190 10.00 -17.04 -0.24
C GLN A 190 10.78 -18.32 0.10
N THR A 191 11.64 -18.36 1.12
CA THR A 191 12.39 -19.60 1.48
C THR A 191 11.75 -20.49 2.56
N GLU A 192 10.54 -20.20 3.04
CA GLU A 192 9.89 -21.03 4.07
C GLU A 192 8.42 -21.33 3.72
N SER A 193 8.15 -22.22 2.76
CA SER A 193 6.87 -22.98 2.71
C SER A 193 6.81 -24.10 1.64
N HIS A 194 7.93 -24.65 1.18
CA HIS A 194 7.87 -25.97 0.52
C HIS A 194 8.42 -27.02 1.47
N GLY A 195 7.59 -27.37 2.45
CA GLY A 195 7.77 -28.57 3.25
C GLY A 195 7.68 -29.79 2.33
N ASP A 196 8.83 -30.44 2.16
CA ASP A 196 9.04 -31.88 2.28
C ASP A 196 7.73 -32.68 2.48
N VAL A 197 7.15 -33.13 1.37
CA VAL A 197 6.32 -34.35 1.38
C VAL A 197 7.28 -35.47 1.05
N THR A 198 7.84 -36.06 2.10
CA THR A 198 8.52 -37.35 2.02
C THR A 198 7.47 -38.40 1.63
N GLU A 199 7.50 -38.85 0.38
CA GLU A 199 6.80 -40.06 -0.05
C GLU A 199 7.48 -41.28 0.58
N GLU A 200 7.04 -41.67 1.77
CA GLU A 200 7.25 -43.04 2.24
C GLU A 200 6.25 -43.97 1.56
N HIS A 201 6.79 -44.81 0.69
CA HIS A 201 6.17 -46.04 0.24
C HIS A 201 5.80 -46.92 1.45
N SER A 202 4.50 -47.18 1.63
CA SER A 202 4.02 -48.41 2.28
C SER A 202 2.64 -48.78 1.73
N LEU A 203 2.63 -49.86 0.95
CA LEU A 203 1.45 -50.71 0.70
C LEU A 203 1.03 -51.34 2.04
N PRO A 204 -0.27 -51.64 2.28
CA PRO A 204 -0.85 -52.84 1.67
C PRO A 204 -2.32 -52.72 1.21
N GLU A 205 -2.59 -53.53 0.18
CA GLU A 205 -3.76 -54.39 -0.05
C GLU A 205 -5.18 -53.95 0.34
N GLU A 206 -6.01 -54.02 -0.71
CA GLU A 206 -7.36 -54.59 -0.73
C GLU A 206 -8.33 -54.17 0.38
N ASN A 207 -9.24 -53.26 0.03
CA ASN A 207 -10.65 -53.64 0.17
C ASN A 207 -11.56 -52.94 -0.81
N MET A 208 -12.39 -53.76 -1.45
CA MET A 208 -13.50 -53.39 -2.31
C MET A 208 -14.56 -52.66 -1.49
N GLN A 209 -15.07 -51.53 -1.99
CA GLN A 209 -16.53 -51.34 -2.03
C GLN A 209 -16.94 -50.25 -3.00
N GLU A 210 -17.80 -50.69 -3.91
CA GLU A 210 -18.54 -49.93 -4.90
C GLU A 210 -19.43 -48.88 -4.24
N GLY A 211 -19.65 -47.77 -4.95
CA GLY A 211 -20.91 -47.06 -4.83
C GLY A 211 -20.81 -45.55 -4.84
N LEU A 212 -21.50 -45.00 -5.84
CA LEU A 212 -22.17 -43.69 -5.85
C LEU A 212 -21.42 -42.54 -6.55
N THR A 213 -21.77 -42.41 -7.82
CA THR A 213 -21.65 -41.22 -8.66
C THR A 213 -22.41 -40.02 -8.07
N PRO A 214 -21.80 -38.82 -8.03
CA PRO A 214 -22.55 -37.57 -7.98
C PRO A 214 -22.67 -36.91 -9.36
N LYS A 215 -23.93 -36.61 -9.66
CA LYS A 215 -24.48 -36.00 -10.87
C LYS A 215 -23.77 -34.70 -11.27
N GLN A 216 -23.57 -34.57 -12.58
CA GLN A 216 -23.31 -33.33 -13.29
C GLN A 216 -24.29 -32.24 -12.86
N VAL A 217 -23.76 -31.10 -12.40
CA VAL A 217 -24.52 -29.85 -12.28
C VAL A 217 -23.92 -28.84 -13.24
N HIS A 218 -24.57 -28.72 -14.41
CA HIS A 218 -24.37 -27.59 -15.31
C HIS A 218 -24.81 -26.29 -14.63
N LYS A 219 -23.91 -25.32 -14.51
CA LYS A 219 -24.27 -23.91 -14.29
C LYS A 219 -23.87 -23.09 -15.51
N LYS A 220 -24.85 -22.82 -16.36
CA LYS A 220 -24.84 -21.79 -17.40
C LYS A 220 -24.85 -20.43 -16.71
N TYR A 221 -23.79 -19.63 -16.87
CA TYR A 221 -23.85 -18.22 -16.51
C TYR A 221 -24.38 -17.43 -17.70
N LYS A 222 -25.59 -16.87 -17.51
CA LYS A 222 -26.21 -15.92 -18.43
C LYS A 222 -25.49 -14.57 -18.32
N LYS A 223 -25.05 -14.10 -19.48
CA LYS A 223 -24.53 -12.77 -19.78
C LYS A 223 -25.57 -11.71 -19.40
N GLY A 224 -25.31 -10.96 -18.33
CA GLY A 224 -26.10 -9.80 -17.90
C GLY A 224 -25.67 -8.54 -18.63
N LYS A 225 -26.60 -7.92 -19.37
CA LYS A 225 -26.54 -6.53 -19.82
C LYS A 225 -26.63 -5.62 -18.60
N ILE A 226 -25.70 -4.68 -18.45
CA ILE A 226 -25.83 -3.49 -17.60
C ILE A 226 -25.77 -2.32 -18.58
N LEU A 227 -26.92 -1.86 -19.06
CA LEU A 227 -27.62 -0.65 -18.59
C LEU A 227 -26.75 0.60 -18.73
N GLU A 228 -26.90 1.23 -19.91
CA GLU A 228 -26.66 2.65 -20.13
C GLU A 228 -27.54 3.46 -19.17
N THR A 229 -26.93 4.37 -18.41
CA THR A 229 -27.64 5.42 -17.69
C THR A 229 -27.05 6.77 -18.07
N ALA A 230 -27.79 7.44 -18.94
CA ALA A 230 -28.14 8.84 -18.98
C ALA A 230 -27.08 9.90 -18.63
N ASP A 231 -26.78 10.68 -19.67
CA ASP A 231 -26.45 12.10 -19.64
C ASP A 231 -27.14 12.86 -18.49
N THR A 232 -26.33 13.42 -17.61
CA THR A 232 -26.70 14.63 -16.84
C THR A 232 -25.72 15.73 -17.20
N SER A 233 -26.04 16.41 -18.30
CA SER A 233 -25.58 17.77 -18.61
C SER A 233 -26.02 18.71 -17.49
N TRP A 234 -25.10 19.04 -16.59
CA TRP A 234 -25.24 20.17 -15.66
C TRP A 234 -24.50 21.36 -16.25
N GLN A 235 -25.23 22.18 -17.02
CA GLN A 235 -24.83 23.54 -17.34
C GLN A 235 -24.92 24.38 -16.06
N HIS A 236 -23.77 24.67 -15.44
CA HIS A 236 -23.68 25.72 -14.45
C HIS A 236 -23.45 27.06 -15.15
N ASP A 237 -24.54 27.80 -15.34
CA ASP A 237 -24.50 29.25 -15.55
C ASP A 237 -23.78 29.90 -14.36
N ARG A 238 -22.55 30.36 -14.59
CA ARG A 238 -21.87 31.26 -13.66
C ARG A 238 -22.20 32.70 -14.07
N PRO A 239 -22.80 33.53 -13.18
CA PRO A 239 -22.98 34.94 -13.46
C PRO A 239 -21.63 35.66 -13.48
N ASN A 240 -21.48 36.51 -14.50
CA ASN A 240 -20.32 37.33 -14.79
C ASN A 240 -20.15 38.41 -13.69
N PRO A 241 -18.99 38.55 -13.02
CA PRO A 241 -18.78 39.60 -12.03
C PRO A 241 -18.66 40.99 -12.69
N PRO A 242 -19.18 42.07 -12.06
CA PRO A 242 -19.12 43.41 -12.60
C PRO A 242 -17.69 43.97 -12.60
N LEU A 243 -17.30 44.54 -13.74
CA LEU A 243 -16.04 45.26 -13.93
C LEU A 243 -16.04 46.55 -13.10
N TYR A 244 -15.27 46.57 -12.01
CA TYR A 244 -14.98 47.80 -11.29
C TYR A 244 -14.07 48.69 -12.14
N ARG A 245 -14.63 49.80 -12.64
CA ARG A 245 -13.89 50.93 -13.20
C ARG A 245 -13.09 51.60 -12.09
N THR A 246 -11.77 51.59 -12.19
CA THR A 246 -10.89 52.46 -11.40
C THR A 246 -10.81 53.82 -12.09
N CYS A 247 -11.52 54.81 -11.55
CA CYS A 247 -11.24 56.22 -11.84
C CYS A 247 -9.99 56.63 -11.07
N TRP A 248 -8.89 56.85 -11.79
CA TRP A 248 -7.74 57.60 -11.29
C TRP A 248 -8.08 59.09 -11.38
N PHE A 249 -8.14 59.78 -10.23
CA PHE A 249 -8.16 61.24 -10.19
C PHE A 249 -6.72 61.76 -10.09
N ARG A 250 -6.53 62.89 -10.76
CA ARG A 250 -5.28 63.62 -11.00
C ARG A 250 -4.99 64.60 -9.87
#